data_AF-A0AAD8ENQ7-F1
#
_entry.id   AF-A0AAD8ENQ7-F1
#
_cell.length_a   1.000
_cell.length_b   1.000
_cell.length_c   1.000
_cell.angle_alpha   90.00
_cell.angle_beta   90.00
_cell.angle_gamma   90.00
#
_symmetry.space_group_name_H-M   'P 1'
#
loop_
_entity.id
_entity.type
_entity.pdbx_description
1 polymer ?
#
loop_
_entity_poly.entity_id
_entity_poly.type
_entity_poly.pdbx_seq_one_letter_code
_entity_poly.pdbx_strand_id
1 'polypeptide(L)' 'YKDGRAYPWPGEVSSFILYPESANQTIYSKSVVESDSGNYSCLVRNDTHALWRTINFTVM' A
#
# COMPACT_ATOMS: atom_id res chain seq x y z
N TYR A 1 2.94 2.46 -2.11
CA TYR A 1 4.27 2.09 -1.58
C TYR A 1 4.12 1.52 -0.18
N LYS A 2 4.93 0.54 0.19
CA LYS A 2 5.11 0.04 1.58
C LYS A 2 6.57 0.22 1.94
N ASP A 3 6.86 0.98 2.99
CA ASP A 3 8.23 1.26 3.45
C ASP A 3 9.16 1.74 2.31
N GLY A 4 8.63 2.62 1.45
CA GLY A 4 9.36 3.15 0.29
C GLY A 4 9.42 2.22 -0.94
N ARG A 5 8.88 1.00 -0.87
CA ARG A 5 8.86 0.04 -1.99
C ARG A 5 7.53 0.12 -2.76
N ALA A 6 7.62 0.26 -4.08
CA ALA A 6 6.44 0.24 -4.96
C ALA A 6 5.80 -1.17 -4.95
N TYR A 7 4.49 -1.23 -5.21
CA TYR A 7 3.82 -2.48 -5.51
C TYR A 7 4.28 -2.98 -6.89
N PRO A 8 4.42 -4.30 -7.17
CA PRO A 8 4.07 -5.44 -6.32
C PRO A 8 5.03 -5.68 -5.15
N TRP A 9 4.48 -6.07 -4.00
CA TRP A 9 5.25 -6.47 -2.83
C TRP A 9 5.49 -7.99 -2.86
N PRO A 10 6.75 -8.46 -2.82
CA PRO A 10 7.05 -9.88 -2.65
C PRO A 10 6.42 -10.42 -1.35
N GLY A 11 6.10 -11.72 -1.28
CA GLY A 11 5.38 -12.30 -0.14
C GLY A 11 6.03 -12.07 1.24
N GLU A 12 7.36 -11.95 1.29
CA GLU A 12 8.10 -11.61 2.53
C GLU A 12 7.92 -10.15 2.97
N VAL A 13 7.48 -9.27 2.07
CA VAL A 13 7.31 -7.83 2.31
C VAL A 13 5.89 -7.50 2.74
N SER A 14 4.87 -8.11 2.12
CA SER A 14 3.47 -8.00 2.53
C SER A 14 2.61 -9.02 1.77
N SER A 15 1.56 -9.51 2.45
CA SER A 15 0.51 -10.35 1.87
C SER A 15 -0.55 -9.56 1.11
N PHE A 16 -0.51 -8.23 1.18
CA PHE A 16 -1.53 -7.34 0.65
C PHE A 16 -1.57 -7.32 -0.88
N ILE A 17 -2.80 -7.27 -1.40
CA ILE A 17 -3.12 -7.24 -2.82
C ILE A 17 -3.58 -5.83 -3.19
N LEU A 18 -2.98 -5.27 -4.24
CA LEU A 18 -3.43 -4.03 -4.85
C LEU A 18 -3.77 -4.31 -6.31
N TYR A 19 -4.84 -3.71 -6.82
CA TYR A 19 -5.15 -3.68 -8.25
C TYR A 19 -4.75 -2.31 -8.80
N PRO A 20 -3.55 -2.16 -9.41
CA PRO A 20 -3.04 -0.83 -9.79
C PRO A 20 -3.90 -0.11 -10.82
N GLU A 21 -4.57 -0.89 -11.67
CA GLU A 21 -5.46 -0.40 -12.74
C GLU A 21 -6.84 0.07 -12.22
N SER A 22 -7.17 -0.19 -10.96
CA SER A 22 -8.42 0.29 -10.37
C SER A 22 -8.33 1.79 -10.11
N ALA A 23 -9.35 2.55 -10.54
CA ALA A 23 -9.47 3.98 -10.24
C ALA A 23 -9.40 4.26 -8.72
N ASN A 24 -9.90 3.32 -7.93
CA ASN A 24 -9.73 3.32 -6.48
C ASN A 24 -8.65 2.30 -6.13
N GLN A 25 -7.44 2.80 -5.82
CA GLN A 25 -6.31 1.99 -5.40
C GLN A 25 -6.51 1.45 -3.98
N THR A 26 -7.41 0.48 -3.87
CA THR A 26 -7.79 -0.20 -2.62
C THR A 26 -6.85 -1.37 -2.35
N ILE A 27 -6.34 -1.42 -1.12
CA ILE A 27 -5.54 -2.54 -0.62
C ILE A 27 -6.47 -3.60 -0.03
N TYR A 28 -6.31 -4.85 -0.46
CA TYR A 28 -7.09 -6.00 0.01
C TYR A 28 -6.19 -7.00 0.71
N SER A 29 -6.71 -7.67 1.73
CA SER A 29 -6.07 -8.84 2.32
C SER A 29 -7.11 -9.86 2.76
N LYS A 30 -6.76 -11.15 2.65
CA LYS A 30 -7.55 -12.25 3.21
C LYS A 30 -7.21 -12.52 4.68
N SER A 31 -5.97 -12.22 5.08
CA SER A 31 -5.43 -12.46 6.42
C SER A 31 -4.30 -11.49 6.67
N VAL A 32 -4.31 -10.85 7.82
CA VAL A 32 -3.24 -9.94 8.24
C VAL A 32 -2.13 -10.74 8.92
N VAL A 33 -0.88 -10.56 8.50
CA VAL A 33 0.30 -11.21 9.09
C VAL A 33 1.32 -10.15 9.54
N GLU A 34 2.24 -10.51 10.43
CA GLU A 34 3.23 -9.57 10.96
C GLU A 34 4.03 -8.80 9.89
N SER A 35 4.36 -9.45 8.76
CA SER A 35 5.06 -8.77 7.67
C SER A 35 4.25 -7.64 7.03
N ASP A 36 2.93 -7.58 7.24
CA ASP A 36 2.08 -6.48 6.78
C ASP A 36 2.23 -5.22 7.63
N SER A 37 2.83 -5.28 8.82
CA SER A 37 3.16 -4.07 9.58
C SER A 37 4.11 -3.17 8.77
N GLY A 38 3.88 -1.86 8.81
CA GLY A 38 4.72 -0.89 8.11
C GLY A 38 4.03 0.42 7.74
N ASN A 39 4.76 1.24 7.01
CA ASN A 39 4.29 2.54 6.52
C ASN A 39 3.81 2.45 5.08
N TYR A 40 2.51 2.62 4.89
CA TYR A 40 1.86 2.60 3.60
C TYR A 40 1.70 4.02 3.08
N SER A 41 2.23 4.27 1.89
CA SER A 41 2.13 5.57 1.24
C SER A 41 1.40 5.47 -0.10
N CYS A 42 0.44 6.37 -0.31
CA CYS A 42 -0.26 6.53 -1.58
C CYS A 42 0.05 7.91 -2.19
N LEU A 43 0.13 7.93 -3.51
CA LEU A 43 0.24 9.15 -4.32
C LEU A 43 -1.05 9.31 -5.10
N VAL A 44 -1.80 10.36 -4.81
CA VAL A 44 -2.96 10.76 -5.60
C VAL A 44 -2.51 11.89 -6.51
N ARG A 45 -2.64 11.72 -7.82
CA ARG A 45 -2.22 12.73 -8.80
C ARG A 45 -3.35 13.00 -9.79
N ASN A 46 -3.55 14.28 -10.08
CA ASN A 46 -4.29 14.74 -11.26
C ASN A 46 -3.36 15.62 -12.13
N ASP A 47 -3.91 16.24 -13.17
CA ASP A 47 -3.12 17.02 -14.14
C ASP A 47 -2.36 18.20 -13.53
N THR A 48 -2.78 18.68 -12.36
CA THR A 48 -2.28 19.92 -11.75
C THR A 48 -1.66 19.73 -10.38
N HIS A 49 -2.00 18.65 -9.67
CA HIS A 49 -1.66 18.42 -8.28
C HIS A 49 -1.26 16.98 -8.03
N ALA A 50 -0.33 16.81 -7.09
CA ALA A 50 0.08 15.54 -6.53
C ALA A 50 0.02 15.63 -5.01
N LEU A 51 -0.66 14.67 -4.38
CA LEU A 51 -0.82 14.57 -2.93
C LEU A 51 -0.25 13.23 -2.47
N TRP A 52 0.67 13.31 -1.51
CA TRP A 52 1.24 12.14 -0.86
C TRP A 52 0.64 11.98 0.54
N ARG A 53 0.19 10.77 0.87
CA ARG A 53 -0.30 10.45 2.22
C ARG A 53 0.33 9.16 2.69
N THR A 54 0.78 9.16 3.94
CA THR A 54 1.37 8.00 4.60
C THR A 54 0.53 7.65 5.82
N ILE A 55 0.22 6.36 5.97
CA ILE A 55 -0.42 5.79 7.14
C ILE A 55 0.49 4.72 7.72
N ASN A 56 0.52 4.62 9.05
CA ASN A 56 1.17 3.52 9.74
C ASN A 56 0.13 2.45 10.05
N PHE A 57 0.44 1.20 9.70
CA PHE A 57 -0.39 0.05 9.99
C PHE A 57 0.42 -0.96 10.80
N THR A 58 -0.17 -1.46 11.88
CA THR A 58 0.49 -2.35 12.83
C THR A 58 -0.43 -3.51 13.16
N VAL A 59 0.13 -4.72 13.12
CA VAL A 59 -0.51 -5.96 13.52
C VAL A 59 -0.20 -6.21 15.00
N MET A 60 -1.18 -6.73 15.76
CA MET A 60 -1.07 -7.02 17.20
C MET A 60 -0.96 -8.51 17.47
#